data_AF-A0A976CRI9-F1
#
_entry.id   AF-A0A976CRI9-F1
#
_cell.length_a   1.000
_cell.length_b   1.000
_cell.length_c   1.000
_cell.angle_alpha   90.00
_cell.angle_beta   90.00
_cell.angle_gamma   90.00
#
_symmetry.space_group_name_H-M   'P 1'
#
loop_
_entity.id
_entity.type
_entity.pdbx_description
1 polymer ?
#
loop_
_entity_poly.entity_id
_entity_poly.type
_entity_poly.pdbx_seq_one_letter_code
_entity_poly.pdbx_strand_id
1 'polypeptide(L)'
;MIERCNAMDEVARGNLDLLRQFIQKRLADFWSDEREDERAPLEGSGYLAADFANGEKWEDEFVRFMTIDRQADHFWVVIRAWASDGRSRLLHFDKVDTWERLRVIQHQYGVEDRKTQIDCGFQTDEIYKRCAQYGWLALRGDRRESYPHPTKNGKPIYRPFSRYQNVTASDGKKTMVCYFGNLPIKDILHQLRNQKGVAWEIP
;
A
#
# COMPACT_ATOMS: atom_id res chain seq x y z
N MET A 1 32.18 -27.56 -2.89
CA MET A 1 32.63 -26.16 -2.99
C MET A 1 32.42 -25.62 -4.42
N ILE A 2 32.89 -26.31 -5.47
CA ILE A 2 32.72 -25.90 -6.88
C ILE A 2 31.25 -25.85 -7.34
N GLU A 3 30.42 -26.85 -6.97
CA GLU A 3 28.99 -26.89 -7.34
C GLU A 3 28.18 -25.69 -6.79
N ARG A 4 28.53 -25.18 -5.60
CA ARG A 4 27.87 -24.01 -4.99
C ARG A 4 28.25 -22.73 -5.73
N CYS A 5 29.52 -22.57 -6.12
CA CYS A 5 29.97 -21.40 -6.89
C CYS A 5 29.25 -21.34 -8.24
N ASN A 6 29.16 -22.45 -8.97
CA ASN A 6 28.45 -22.52 -10.24
C ASN A 6 26.94 -22.25 -10.09
N ALA A 7 26.33 -22.73 -9.00
CA ALA A 7 24.92 -22.42 -8.71
C ALA A 7 24.70 -20.93 -8.40
N MET A 8 25.62 -20.27 -7.68
CA MET A 8 25.51 -18.84 -7.38
C MET A 8 25.78 -17.95 -8.61
N ASP A 9 26.66 -18.36 -9.53
CA ASP A 9 26.88 -17.66 -10.80
C ASP A 9 25.64 -17.69 -11.71
N GLU A 10 24.90 -18.79 -11.70
CA GLU A 10 23.65 -18.94 -12.47
C GLU A 10 22.47 -18.22 -11.80
N VAL A 11 22.46 -18.12 -10.47
CA VAL A 11 21.53 -17.25 -9.73
C VAL A 11 21.74 -15.78 -10.10
N ALA A 12 22.98 -15.33 -10.24
CA ALA A 12 23.29 -13.97 -10.70
C ALA A 12 22.80 -13.70 -12.14
N ARG A 13 22.62 -14.77 -12.94
CA ARG A 13 22.02 -14.73 -14.29
C ARG A 13 20.51 -14.98 -14.29
N GLY A 14 19.89 -15.14 -13.12
CA GLY A 14 18.45 -15.32 -12.94
C GLY A 14 17.95 -16.76 -13.09
N ASN A 15 18.84 -17.75 -13.20
CA ASN A 15 18.49 -19.16 -13.30
C ASN A 15 18.64 -19.87 -11.94
N LEU A 16 17.50 -20.23 -11.33
CA LEU A 16 17.43 -20.79 -9.98
C LEU A 16 17.44 -22.33 -9.95
N ASP A 17 17.36 -23.00 -11.09
CA ASP A 17 17.21 -24.45 -11.15
C ASP A 17 18.40 -25.21 -10.55
N LEU A 18 19.61 -24.68 -10.73
CA LEU A 18 20.83 -25.29 -10.20
C LEU A 18 20.96 -25.07 -8.68
N LEU A 19 20.52 -23.93 -8.18
CA LEU A 19 20.46 -23.66 -6.74
C LEU A 19 19.42 -24.56 -6.07
N ARG A 20 18.25 -24.72 -6.67
CA ARG A 20 17.20 -25.65 -6.21
C ARG A 20 17.71 -27.08 -6.14
N GLN A 21 18.35 -27.57 -7.19
CA GLN A 21 18.90 -28.94 -7.19
C GLN A 21 19.97 -29.13 -6.13
N PHE A 22 20.81 -28.13 -5.89
CA PHE A 22 21.81 -28.18 -4.83
C PHE A 22 21.16 -28.26 -3.44
N ILE A 23 20.20 -27.40 -3.13
CA ILE A 23 19.52 -27.39 -1.83
C ILE A 23 18.76 -28.71 -1.60
N GLN A 24 17.95 -29.15 -2.57
CA GLN A 24 17.13 -30.35 -2.40
C GLN A 24 17.94 -31.65 -2.39
N LYS A 25 19.00 -31.77 -3.21
CA LYS A 25 19.74 -33.04 -3.36
C LYS A 25 21.02 -33.13 -2.54
N ARG A 26 21.69 -32.01 -2.25
CA ARG A 26 22.96 -31.99 -1.49
C ARG A 26 22.76 -31.58 -0.03
N LEU A 27 21.87 -30.61 0.24
CA LEU A 27 21.56 -30.17 1.61
C LEU A 27 20.35 -30.91 2.20
N ALA A 28 19.56 -31.58 1.36
CA ALA A 28 18.33 -32.28 1.73
C ALA A 28 17.29 -31.37 2.40
N ASP A 29 17.34 -30.07 2.11
CA ASP A 29 16.40 -29.08 2.61
C ASP A 29 15.24 -28.85 1.64
N PHE A 30 14.12 -28.36 2.17
CA PHE A 30 12.97 -27.98 1.37
C PHE A 30 13.28 -26.73 0.55
N TRP A 31 12.97 -26.78 -0.75
CA TRP A 31 13.02 -25.60 -1.62
C TRP A 31 11.71 -24.83 -1.51
N SER A 32 11.81 -23.55 -1.16
CA SER A 32 10.69 -22.61 -1.27
C SER A 32 10.94 -21.67 -2.44
N ASP A 33 9.98 -21.57 -3.36
CA ASP A 33 9.97 -20.53 -4.42
C ASP A 33 9.67 -19.14 -3.84
N GLU A 34 9.26 -19.07 -2.57
CA GLU A 34 9.29 -17.83 -1.82
C GLU A 34 10.76 -17.48 -1.63
N ARG A 35 11.27 -16.58 -2.47
CA ARG A 35 12.47 -15.82 -2.12
C ARG A 35 12.28 -15.43 -0.67
N GLU A 36 13.21 -15.83 0.20
CA GLU A 36 13.41 -15.09 1.44
C GLU A 36 13.57 -13.65 0.98
N ASP A 37 12.49 -12.92 1.15
CA ASP A 37 12.33 -11.54 0.75
C ASP A 37 13.45 -10.85 1.53
N GLU A 38 14.60 -10.58 0.89
CA GLU A 38 15.70 -9.80 1.46
C GLU A 38 15.12 -8.39 1.65
N ARG A 39 14.32 -8.24 2.69
CA ARG A 39 13.77 -6.97 3.12
C ARG A 39 14.96 -6.21 3.61
N ALA A 40 15.37 -5.20 2.84
CA ALA A 40 16.38 -4.27 3.31
C ALA A 40 15.97 -3.79 4.71
N PRO A 41 16.91 -3.67 5.66
CA PRO A 41 16.62 -3.12 6.96
C PRO A 41 15.95 -1.75 6.77
N LEU A 42 14.85 -1.55 7.50
CA LEU A 42 14.14 -0.28 7.47
C LEU A 42 14.98 0.74 8.25
N GLU A 43 15.54 1.73 7.54
CA GLU A 43 16.28 2.83 8.13
C GLU A 43 15.37 4.05 8.28
N GLY A 44 15.34 4.64 9.48
CA GLY A 44 14.62 5.87 9.75
C GLY A 44 15.20 7.05 8.98
N SER A 45 14.34 7.96 8.53
CA SER A 45 14.73 9.10 7.67
C SER A 45 15.07 10.36 8.48
N GLY A 46 15.35 10.23 9.78
CA GLY A 46 15.86 11.32 10.62
C GLY A 46 14.80 12.26 11.19
N TYR A 47 13.55 11.81 11.34
CA TYR A 47 12.46 12.57 11.94
C TYR A 47 11.64 11.68 12.88
N LEU A 48 10.82 12.26 13.75
CA LEU A 48 9.93 11.52 14.63
C LEU A 48 8.47 11.66 14.20
N ALA A 49 7.66 10.62 14.38
CA ALA A 49 6.22 10.71 14.19
C ALA A 49 5.57 11.79 15.10
N ALA A 50 6.20 12.09 16.25
CA ALA A 50 5.77 13.12 17.18
C ALA A 50 5.86 14.55 16.59
N ASP A 51 6.76 14.77 15.62
CA ASP A 51 6.96 16.09 14.98
C ASP A 51 5.72 16.54 14.18
N PHE A 52 4.82 15.61 13.86
CA PHE A 52 3.61 15.84 13.08
C PHE A 52 2.32 15.55 13.86
N ALA A 53 2.41 15.34 15.18
CA ALA A 53 1.30 14.85 16.00
C ALA A 53 0.08 15.77 16.02
N ASN A 54 0.23 17.07 15.75
CA ASN A 54 -0.88 18.04 15.74
C ASN A 54 -1.21 18.51 14.32
N GLY A 55 -0.84 17.71 13.30
CA GLY A 55 -1.14 18.00 11.91
C GLY A 55 -0.19 18.99 11.26
N GLU A 56 0.98 19.22 11.83
CA GLU A 56 2.07 19.97 11.23
C GLU A 56 2.33 19.49 9.79
N LYS A 57 2.74 20.40 8.91
CA LYS A 57 3.01 20.09 7.50
C LYS A 57 4.46 19.73 7.30
N TRP A 58 4.71 18.73 6.48
CA TRP A 58 6.03 18.54 5.90
C TRP A 58 6.31 19.68 4.91
N GLU A 59 7.55 20.19 4.87
CA GLU A 59 7.95 21.34 4.04
C GLU A 59 7.59 21.15 2.55
N ASP A 60 7.86 19.96 2.01
CA ASP A 60 7.56 19.62 0.62
C ASP A 60 6.14 19.07 0.40
N GLU A 61 5.26 19.17 1.40
CA GLU A 61 3.94 18.54 1.33
C GLU A 61 3.04 19.18 0.27
N PHE A 62 2.71 18.39 -0.74
CA PHE A 62 1.69 18.73 -1.73
C PHE A 62 0.31 18.23 -1.29
N VAL A 63 0.24 16.99 -0.77
CA VAL A 63 -1.01 16.38 -0.32
C VAL A 63 -0.72 15.33 0.75
N ARG A 64 -1.65 15.13 1.68
CA ARG A 64 -1.65 14.01 2.62
C ARG A 64 -2.88 13.15 2.46
N PHE A 65 -2.72 11.87 2.73
CA PHE A 65 -3.81 10.90 2.74
C PHE A 65 -3.83 10.14 4.06
N MET A 66 -5.03 9.82 4.52
CA MET A 66 -5.26 8.85 5.58
C MET A 66 -5.77 7.57 4.93
N THR A 67 -5.04 6.47 5.11
CA THR A 67 -5.40 5.15 4.60
C THR A 67 -5.66 4.20 5.75
N ILE A 68 -6.80 3.53 5.73
CA ILE A 68 -7.31 2.70 6.81
C ILE A 68 -7.49 1.27 6.30
N ASP A 69 -6.93 0.30 7.00
CA ASP A 69 -7.17 -1.12 6.78
C ASP A 69 -8.10 -1.66 7.87
N ARG A 70 -9.21 -2.29 7.47
CA ARG A 70 -10.19 -2.86 8.39
C ARG A 70 -9.84 -4.33 8.68
N GLN A 71 -9.56 -4.62 9.94
CA GLN A 71 -9.43 -5.99 10.46
C GLN A 71 -10.68 -6.39 11.25
N ALA A 72 -10.74 -7.61 11.79
CA ALA A 72 -11.95 -8.11 12.44
C ALA A 72 -12.40 -7.27 13.65
N ASP A 73 -11.46 -6.91 14.52
CA ASP A 73 -11.67 -6.24 15.81
C ASP A 73 -11.15 -4.80 15.85
N HIS A 74 -10.32 -4.39 14.88
CA HIS A 74 -9.67 -3.09 14.89
C HIS A 74 -9.44 -2.54 13.47
N PHE A 75 -8.75 -1.41 13.41
CA PHE A 75 -8.29 -0.72 12.22
C PHE A 75 -6.80 -0.46 12.35
N TRP A 76 -6.07 -0.61 11.24
CA TRP A 76 -4.77 0.01 11.11
C TRP A 76 -4.94 1.30 10.33
N VAL A 77 -4.40 2.39 10.85
CA VAL A 77 -4.39 3.68 10.17
C VAL A 77 -2.96 4.09 9.87
N VAL A 78 -2.78 4.67 8.69
CA VAL A 78 -1.57 5.38 8.29
C VAL A 78 -1.95 6.74 7.74
N ILE A 79 -1.18 7.77 8.11
CA ILE A 79 -1.23 9.08 7.46
C ILE A 79 0.11 9.32 6.78
N ARG A 80 0.07 9.53 5.47
CA ARG A 80 1.27 9.73 4.63
C ARG A 80 1.11 11.01 3.82
N ALA A 81 2.11 11.88 3.94
CA ALA A 81 2.28 13.05 3.08
C ALA A 81 3.04 12.68 1.82
N TRP A 82 2.75 13.40 0.75
CA TRP A 82 3.32 13.24 -0.58
C TRP A 82 3.74 14.61 -1.11
N ALA A 83 4.95 14.66 -1.64
CA ALA A 83 5.45 15.80 -2.40
C ALA A 83 4.99 15.72 -3.86
N SER A 84 5.06 16.84 -4.58
CA SER A 84 4.64 16.91 -5.99
C SER A 84 5.49 16.06 -6.94
N ASP A 85 6.71 15.69 -6.52
CA ASP A 85 7.63 14.83 -7.25
C ASP A 85 7.46 13.33 -6.94
N GLY A 86 6.52 12.98 -6.05
CA GLY A 86 6.21 11.60 -5.68
C GLY A 86 6.96 11.09 -4.44
N ARG A 87 7.91 11.84 -3.87
CA ARG A 87 8.47 11.50 -2.55
C ARG A 87 7.36 11.47 -1.51
N SER A 88 7.51 10.62 -0.50
CA SER A 88 6.50 10.47 0.54
C SER A 88 7.10 10.34 1.94
N ARG A 89 6.37 10.81 2.94
CA ARG A 89 6.75 10.77 4.36
C ARG A 89 5.62 10.21 5.21
N LEU A 90 5.92 9.19 6.03
CA LEU A 90 4.99 8.63 7.00
C LEU A 90 4.84 9.58 8.20
N LEU A 91 3.67 10.18 8.39
CA LEU A 91 3.44 11.13 9.50
C LEU A 91 2.88 10.45 10.74
N HIS A 92 2.06 9.42 10.56
CA HIS A 92 1.39 8.71 11.65
C HIS A 92 1.07 7.27 11.27
N PHE A 93 1.15 6.39 12.25
CA PHE A 93 0.58 5.05 12.19
C PHE A 93 0.01 4.71 13.57
N ASP A 94 -1.14 4.04 13.60
CA ASP A 94 -1.76 3.64 14.86
C ASP A 94 -2.69 2.43 14.67
N LYS A 95 -2.94 1.72 15.77
CA LYS A 95 -3.97 0.68 15.87
C LYS A 95 -5.18 1.29 16.58
N VAL A 96 -6.30 1.36 15.89
CA VAL A 96 -7.52 2.04 16.35
C VAL A 96 -8.67 1.04 16.45
N ASP A 97 -9.52 1.16 17.45
CA ASP A 97 -10.62 0.24 17.73
C ASP A 97 -12.00 0.78 17.30
N THR A 98 -12.13 2.10 17.14
CA THR A 98 -13.42 2.78 16.97
C THR A 98 -13.44 3.74 15.78
N TRP A 99 -14.61 3.88 15.17
CA TRP A 99 -14.85 4.80 14.05
C TRP A 99 -14.68 6.27 14.46
N GLU A 100 -15.12 6.59 15.68
CA GLU A 100 -15.05 7.92 16.26
C GLU A 100 -13.59 8.34 16.45
N ARG A 101 -12.73 7.42 16.90
CA ARG A 101 -11.30 7.68 17.04
C ARG A 101 -10.62 7.88 15.69
N LEU A 102 -11.00 7.13 14.64
CA LEU A 102 -10.53 7.39 13.28
C LEU A 102 -10.87 8.82 12.83
N ARG A 103 -12.10 9.27 13.11
CA ARG A 103 -12.54 10.64 12.76
C ARG A 103 -11.76 11.71 13.54
N VAL A 104 -11.46 11.47 14.82
CA VAL A 104 -10.60 12.35 15.63
C VAL A 104 -9.20 12.44 15.04
N ILE A 105 -8.57 11.30 14.72
CA ILE A 105 -7.24 11.25 14.10
C ILE A 105 -7.23 11.98 12.75
N GLN A 106 -8.25 11.76 11.92
CA GLN A 106 -8.39 12.45 10.64
C GLN A 106 -8.35 13.97 10.81
N HIS A 107 -9.13 14.50 11.75
CA HIS A 107 -9.20 15.93 12.03
C HIS A 107 -7.94 16.48 12.69
N GLN A 108 -7.37 15.73 13.65
CA GLN A 108 -6.12 16.09 14.33
C GLN A 108 -4.98 16.29 13.32
N TYR A 109 -4.91 15.46 12.29
CA TYR A 109 -3.93 15.56 11.23
C TYR A 109 -4.41 16.39 10.02
N GLY A 110 -5.54 17.07 10.09
CA GLY A 110 -6.05 17.94 9.03
C GLY A 110 -6.24 17.26 7.67
N VAL A 111 -6.56 15.96 7.65
CA VAL A 111 -6.78 15.21 6.39
C VAL A 111 -8.21 15.45 5.90
N GLU A 112 -8.35 15.89 4.65
CA GLU A 112 -9.67 16.09 4.04
C GLU A 112 -10.46 14.78 3.91
N ASP A 113 -11.79 14.86 3.96
CA ASP A 113 -12.69 13.71 3.82
C ASP A 113 -12.43 12.92 2.52
N ARG A 114 -12.25 13.64 1.40
CA ARG A 114 -11.95 13.05 0.08
C ARG A 114 -10.52 12.50 -0.05
N LYS A 115 -9.68 12.72 0.95
CA LYS A 115 -8.31 12.19 1.07
C LYS A 115 -8.20 11.09 2.13
N THR A 116 -9.34 10.67 2.68
CA THR A 116 -9.44 9.56 3.62
C THR A 116 -10.02 8.35 2.91
N GLN A 117 -9.30 7.23 2.96
CA GLN A 117 -9.58 6.02 2.20
C GLN A 117 -9.55 4.79 3.11
N ILE A 118 -10.48 3.86 2.93
CA ILE A 118 -10.59 2.66 3.76
C ILE A 118 -10.76 1.40 2.92
N ASP A 119 -10.04 0.33 3.27
CA ASP A 119 -10.21 -0.97 2.63
C ASP A 119 -11.61 -1.54 2.94
N CYS A 120 -12.31 -1.97 1.89
CA CYS A 120 -13.62 -2.59 2.00
C CYS A 120 -13.58 -4.10 1.74
N GLY A 121 -12.40 -4.73 1.87
CA GLY A 121 -12.18 -6.18 1.86
C GLY A 121 -13.12 -6.93 2.80
N PHE A 122 -13.24 -6.40 4.02
CA PHE A 122 -14.04 -6.92 5.11
C PHE A 122 -15.27 -6.02 5.37
N GLN A 123 -16.44 -6.61 5.64
CA GLN A 123 -17.69 -5.89 5.99
C GLN A 123 -18.06 -4.73 5.03
N THR A 124 -17.97 -4.98 3.72
CA THR A 124 -18.10 -3.98 2.65
C THR A 124 -19.32 -3.04 2.79
N ASP A 125 -20.48 -3.56 3.18
CA ASP A 125 -21.70 -2.75 3.33
C ASP A 125 -21.58 -1.68 4.43
N GLU A 126 -21.03 -2.05 5.60
CA GLU A 126 -20.79 -1.09 6.70
C GLU A 126 -19.76 -0.04 6.28
N ILE A 127 -18.69 -0.47 5.60
CA ILE A 127 -17.69 0.45 5.05
C ILE A 127 -18.35 1.46 4.10
N TYR A 128 -19.25 1.02 3.20
CA TYR A 128 -19.92 1.94 2.30
C TYR A 128 -20.85 2.93 3.01
N LYS A 129 -21.57 2.50 4.06
CA LYS A 129 -22.37 3.39 4.90
C LYS A 129 -21.51 4.45 5.57
N ARG A 130 -20.37 4.06 6.13
CA ARG A 130 -19.42 4.98 6.78
C ARG A 130 -18.75 5.92 5.79
N CYS A 131 -18.36 5.43 4.62
CA CYS A 131 -17.83 6.28 3.56
C CYS A 131 -18.87 7.30 3.07
N ALA A 132 -20.14 6.90 2.93
CA ALA A 132 -21.20 7.83 2.59
C ALA A 132 -21.49 8.85 3.71
N GLN A 133 -21.38 8.44 4.97
CA GLN A 133 -21.57 9.31 6.14
C GLN A 133 -20.45 10.36 6.27
N TYR A 134 -19.19 9.96 6.13
CA TYR A 134 -18.02 10.81 6.36
C TYR A 134 -17.44 11.44 5.11
N GLY A 135 -17.98 11.12 3.92
CA GLY A 135 -17.42 11.59 2.65
C GLY A 135 -16.12 10.89 2.24
N TRP A 136 -15.75 9.79 2.91
CA TRP A 136 -14.58 8.98 2.61
C TRP A 136 -14.77 8.14 1.35
N LEU A 137 -13.68 7.53 0.90
CA LEU A 137 -13.64 6.69 -0.30
C LEU A 137 -13.26 5.26 0.08
N ALA A 138 -13.86 4.27 -0.58
CA ALA A 138 -13.53 2.87 -0.37
C ALA A 138 -12.41 2.42 -1.33
N LEU A 139 -11.57 1.50 -0.85
CA LEU A 139 -10.57 0.79 -1.64
C LEU A 139 -10.90 -0.70 -1.65
N ARG A 140 -10.69 -1.36 -2.79
CA ARG A 140 -10.90 -2.81 -2.90
C ARG A 140 -9.76 -3.46 -3.69
N GLY A 141 -9.05 -4.37 -3.02
CA GLY A 141 -8.11 -5.25 -3.69
C GLY A 141 -8.80 -6.20 -4.68
N ASP A 142 -8.22 -6.35 -5.85
CA ASP A 142 -8.69 -7.20 -6.95
C ASP A 142 -7.54 -8.09 -7.48
N ARG A 143 -7.90 -9.18 -8.14
CA ARG A 143 -6.96 -10.08 -8.82
C ARG A 143 -6.55 -9.56 -10.20
N ARG A 144 -7.25 -8.55 -10.74
CA ARG A 144 -6.87 -7.89 -12.00
C ARG A 144 -5.56 -7.13 -11.82
N GLU A 145 -4.67 -7.23 -12.79
CA GLU A 145 -3.39 -6.50 -12.76
C GLU A 145 -3.54 -5.02 -13.16
N SER A 146 -4.49 -4.71 -14.04
CA SER A 146 -4.66 -3.35 -14.52
C SER A 146 -6.09 -3.04 -14.96
N TYR A 147 -6.35 -1.74 -15.06
CA TYR A 147 -7.62 -1.16 -15.45
C TYR A 147 -7.41 -0.15 -16.58
N PRO A 148 -8.33 -0.10 -17.55
CA PRO A 148 -8.25 0.87 -18.63
C PRO A 148 -8.62 2.27 -18.14
N HIS A 149 -7.78 3.25 -18.47
CA HIS A 149 -8.04 4.68 -18.31
C HIS A 149 -8.15 5.32 -19.69
N PRO A 150 -9.31 5.88 -20.06
CA PRO A 150 -9.48 6.50 -21.36
C PRO A 150 -8.58 7.73 -21.49
N THR A 151 -7.96 7.86 -22.65
CA THR A 151 -7.19 9.05 -23.05
C THR A 151 -7.95 9.81 -24.13
N LYS A 152 -7.59 11.08 -24.33
CA LYS A 152 -8.16 11.92 -25.41
C LYS A 152 -7.93 11.31 -26.81
N ASN A 153 -6.90 10.47 -26.96
CA ASN A 153 -6.47 9.87 -28.22
C ASN A 153 -7.13 8.51 -28.51
N GLY A 154 -8.16 8.11 -27.74
CA GLY A 154 -8.94 6.89 -27.95
C GLY A 154 -8.28 5.59 -27.50
N LYS A 155 -6.94 5.50 -27.44
CA LYS A 155 -6.25 4.35 -26.86
C LYS A 155 -6.21 4.43 -25.33
N PRO A 156 -6.78 3.46 -24.59
CA PRO A 156 -6.72 3.47 -23.14
C PRO A 156 -5.30 3.21 -22.64
N ILE A 157 -4.89 3.91 -21.58
CA ILE A 157 -3.69 3.57 -20.81
C ILE A 157 -4.10 2.64 -19.67
N TYR A 158 -3.30 1.62 -19.42
CA TYR A 158 -3.58 0.68 -18.34
C TYR A 158 -2.83 1.10 -17.07
N ARG A 159 -3.54 1.13 -15.95
CA ARG A 159 -3.00 1.48 -14.63
C ARG A 159 -3.35 0.40 -13.62
N PRO A 160 -2.56 0.22 -12.54
CA PRO A 160 -2.84 -0.81 -11.54
C PRO A 160 -4.04 -0.51 -10.64
N PHE A 161 -4.80 0.54 -10.93
CA PHE A 161 -5.99 0.95 -10.20
C PHE A 161 -7.07 1.48 -11.15
N SER A 162 -8.33 1.35 -10.77
CA SER A 162 -9.47 1.84 -11.54
C SER A 162 -9.69 3.33 -11.32
N ARG A 163 -10.52 3.95 -12.17
CA ARG A 163 -11.20 5.19 -11.75
C ARG A 163 -12.17 4.87 -10.61
N TYR A 164 -12.50 5.87 -9.80
CA TYR A 164 -13.54 5.73 -8.78
C TYR A 164 -14.88 5.40 -9.44
N GLN A 165 -15.57 4.40 -8.89
CA GLN A 165 -16.87 3.92 -9.35
C GLN A 165 -17.92 4.17 -8.27
N ASN A 166 -19.09 4.66 -8.66
CA ASN A 166 -20.20 4.84 -7.73
C ASN A 166 -20.74 3.48 -7.27
N VAL A 167 -20.93 3.35 -5.97
CA VAL A 167 -21.55 2.19 -5.33
C VAL A 167 -22.60 2.65 -4.34
N THR A 168 -23.56 1.79 -4.06
CA THR A 168 -24.68 2.08 -3.18
C THR A 168 -24.64 1.09 -2.01
N ALA A 169 -24.69 1.59 -0.79
CA ALA A 169 -24.85 0.78 0.41
C ALA A 169 -26.28 0.24 0.53
N SER A 170 -26.50 -0.75 1.39
CA SER A 170 -27.84 -1.32 1.63
C SER A 170 -28.87 -0.33 2.16
N ASP A 171 -28.44 0.79 2.76
CA ASP A 171 -29.31 1.89 3.20
C ASP A 171 -29.65 2.90 2.08
N GLY A 172 -29.24 2.62 0.84
CA GLY A 172 -29.48 3.46 -0.33
C GLY A 172 -28.52 4.64 -0.49
N LYS A 173 -27.61 4.87 0.46
CA LYS A 173 -26.61 5.94 0.34
C LYS A 173 -25.53 5.57 -0.66
N LYS A 174 -25.05 6.59 -1.39
CA LYS A 174 -24.03 6.43 -2.43
C LYS A 174 -22.66 6.83 -1.92
N THR A 175 -21.65 6.06 -2.28
CA THR A 175 -20.25 6.39 -2.11
C THR A 175 -19.46 5.97 -3.36
N MET A 176 -18.13 6.06 -3.32
CA MET A 176 -17.26 5.64 -4.40
C MET A 176 -16.23 4.63 -3.92
N VAL A 177 -15.92 3.67 -4.80
CA VAL A 177 -14.87 2.66 -4.60
C VAL A 177 -13.83 2.75 -5.70
N CYS A 178 -12.55 2.60 -5.33
CA CYS A 178 -11.45 2.38 -6.26
C CYS A 178 -10.99 0.93 -6.14
N TYR A 179 -10.90 0.22 -7.25
CA TYR A 179 -10.33 -1.11 -7.30
C TYR A 179 -8.85 -1.03 -7.65
N PHE A 180 -8.01 -1.85 -7.03
CA PHE A 180 -6.58 -1.90 -7.34
C PHE A 180 -6.09 -3.33 -7.46
N GLY A 181 -5.11 -3.54 -8.33
CA GLY A 181 -4.46 -4.83 -8.52
C GLY A 181 -3.54 -5.15 -7.35
N ASN A 182 -3.79 -6.25 -6.67
CA ASN A 182 -3.06 -6.61 -5.46
C ASN A 182 -1.56 -6.83 -5.71
N LEU A 183 -1.20 -7.59 -6.76
CA LEU A 183 0.21 -7.90 -7.04
C LEU A 183 0.98 -6.67 -7.50
N PRO A 184 0.53 -5.89 -8.51
CA PRO A 184 1.30 -4.73 -8.97
C PRO A 184 1.51 -3.66 -7.90
N ILE A 185 0.52 -3.43 -7.03
CA ILE A 185 0.67 -2.45 -5.94
C ILE A 185 1.67 -2.95 -4.87
N LYS A 186 1.68 -4.25 -4.56
CA LYS A 186 2.68 -4.84 -3.66
C LYS A 186 4.08 -4.75 -4.25
N ASP A 187 4.23 -4.99 -5.55
CA ASP A 187 5.51 -4.88 -6.24
C ASP A 187 6.03 -3.44 -6.22
N ILE A 188 5.18 -2.45 -6.52
CA ILE A 188 5.54 -1.03 -6.44
C ILE A 188 5.99 -0.67 -5.02
N LEU A 189 5.24 -1.08 -3.99
CA LEU A 189 5.60 -0.80 -2.60
C LEU A 189 6.92 -1.47 -2.21
N HIS A 190 7.17 -2.70 -2.66
CA HIS A 190 8.42 -3.41 -2.43
C HIS A 190 9.60 -2.64 -3.05
N GLN A 191 9.48 -2.16 -4.29
CA GLN A 191 10.53 -1.36 -4.93
C GLN A 191 10.80 -0.06 -4.15
N LEU A 192 9.74 0.67 -3.78
CA LEU A 192 9.86 1.92 -3.02
C LEU A 192 10.56 1.71 -1.67
N ARG A 193 10.20 0.65 -0.94
CA ARG A 193 10.83 0.31 0.35
C ARG A 193 12.29 -0.10 0.23
N ASN A 194 12.67 -0.68 -0.90
CA ASN A 194 14.06 -1.04 -1.20
C ASN A 194 14.84 0.08 -1.90
N GLN A 195 14.38 1.33 -1.77
CA GLN A 195 15.01 2.53 -2.32
C GLN A 195 15.18 2.49 -3.86
N LYS A 196 14.35 1.68 -4.53
CA LYS A 196 14.28 1.58 -5.99
C LYS A 196 13.12 2.45 -6.49
N GLY A 197 13.34 3.77 -6.51
CA GLY A 197 12.35 4.74 -6.96
C GLY A 197 12.45 6.07 -6.23
N VAL A 198 11.31 6.76 -6.09
CA VAL A 198 11.20 7.96 -5.25
C VAL A 198 11.31 7.60 -3.77
N ALA A 199 11.74 8.55 -2.96
CA ALA A 199 11.95 8.34 -1.53
C ALA A 199 10.67 7.89 -0.80
N TRP A 200 10.78 6.80 -0.04
CA TRP A 200 9.74 6.26 0.82
C TRP A 200 10.17 6.41 2.28
N GLU A 201 9.89 7.58 2.84
CA GLU A 201 10.41 7.94 4.15
C GLU A 201 9.52 7.39 5.28
N ILE A 202 10.20 6.97 6.34
CA ILE A 202 9.64 6.45 7.59
C ILE A 202 10.39 7.13 8.76
N PRO A 203 9.73 7.35 9.91
CA PRO A 203 10.39 7.91 11.09
C PRO A 203 11.48 6.97 11.61
#